data_AF-A0A935GA74-F1
#
_entry.id   AF-A0A935GA74-F1
#
_cell.length_a   1.000
_cell.length_b   1.000
_cell.length_c   1.000
_cell.angle_alpha   90.00
_cell.angle_beta   90.00
_cell.angle_gamma   90.00
#
_symmetry.space_group_name_H-M   'P 1'
#
loop_
_entity.id
_entity.type
_entity.pdbx_description
1 polymer ?
#
loop_
_entity_poly.entity_id
_entity_poly.type
_entity_poly.pdbx_seq_one_letter_code
_entity_poly.pdbx_strand_id
1 'polypeptide(L)'
;MYATRNPHNLWNSLRIIKNEIPAFVDLAKIQLIGNLDASVINELKNLDLYDITEIYPPMSHKEVIEYQINAALLLLIIDQTKTYISTAKA
;
A
#
# COMPACT_ATOMS: atom_id res chain seq x y z
N MET A 1 -16.15 3.02 7.29
CA MET A 1 -15.48 4.33 7.13
C MET A 1 -14.08 4.21 6.48
N TYR A 2 -13.66 3.04 5.97
CA TYR A 2 -12.28 2.78 5.49
C TYR A 2 -12.14 2.55 3.98
N ALA A 3 -13.24 2.61 3.21
CA ALA A 3 -13.25 2.27 1.78
C ALA A 3 -12.73 3.39 0.85
N THR A 4 -12.24 4.51 1.40
CA THR A 4 -11.81 5.69 0.62
C THR A 4 -10.32 5.70 0.28
N ARG A 5 -9.52 4.89 0.98
CA ARG A 5 -8.11 4.72 0.66
C ARG A 5 -8.03 3.91 -0.61
N ASN A 6 -7.43 4.46 -1.65
CA ASN A 6 -7.29 3.80 -2.94
C ASN A 6 -5.84 3.33 -3.12
N PRO A 7 -5.46 2.15 -2.61
CA PRO A 7 -4.12 1.62 -2.80
C PRO A 7 -3.88 1.08 -4.22
N HIS A 8 -4.90 1.01 -5.09
CA HIS A 8 -4.82 0.43 -6.43
C HIS A 8 -3.65 0.99 -7.24
N ASN A 9 -3.51 2.32 -7.26
CA ASN A 9 -2.44 2.96 -8.02
C ASN A 9 -1.06 2.64 -7.43
N LEU A 10 -0.96 2.55 -6.10
CA LEU A 10 0.28 2.14 -5.44
C LEU A 10 0.66 0.71 -5.82
N TRP A 11 -0.28 -0.22 -5.76
CA TRP A 11 -0.05 -1.60 -6.16
C TRP A 11 0.35 -1.72 -7.63
N ASN A 12 -0.30 -0.99 -8.54
CA ASN A 12 0.12 -0.96 -9.93
C ASN A 12 1.55 -0.45 -10.10
N SER A 13 1.94 0.61 -9.39
CA SER A 13 3.32 1.11 -9.42
C SER A 13 4.32 0.08 -8.90
N LEU A 14 4.01 -0.61 -7.80
CA LEU A 14 4.87 -1.68 -7.27
C LEU A 14 4.96 -2.87 -8.22
N ARG A 15 3.87 -3.24 -8.90
CA ARG A 15 3.88 -4.29 -9.94
C ARG A 15 4.79 -3.92 -11.11
N ILE A 16 4.73 -2.67 -11.56
CA ILE A 16 5.62 -2.18 -12.63
C ILE A 16 7.08 -2.30 -12.18
N ILE A 17 7.40 -1.85 -10.96
CA ILE A 17 8.76 -1.96 -10.40
C ILE A 17 9.20 -3.42 -10.30
N LYS A 18 8.35 -4.33 -9.79
CA LYS A 18 8.62 -5.78 -9.72
C LYS A 18 8.95 -6.36 -11.09
N ASN A 19 8.20 -5.97 -12.12
CA ASN A 19 8.35 -6.49 -13.48
C ASN A 19 9.59 -5.93 -14.20
N GLU A 20 9.90 -4.66 -13.98
CA GLU A 20 11.02 -3.98 -14.65
C GLU A 20 12.37 -4.23 -13.96
N ILE A 21 12.36 -4.51 -12.66
CA ILE A 21 13.54 -4.72 -11.84
C ILE A 21 13.46 -6.10 -11.19
N PRO A 22 13.93 -7.19 -11.84
CA PRO A 22 13.80 -8.55 -11.31
C PRO A 22 14.39 -8.73 -9.92
N ALA A 23 15.51 -8.05 -9.62
CA ALA A 23 16.15 -8.08 -8.30
C ALA A 23 15.28 -7.49 -7.17
N PHE A 24 14.23 -6.74 -7.49
CA PHE A 24 13.32 -6.16 -6.51
C PHE A 24 12.64 -7.24 -5.66
N VAL A 25 12.28 -8.38 -6.26
CA VAL A 25 11.61 -9.50 -5.58
C VAL A 25 12.44 -10.03 -4.41
N ASP A 26 13.76 -10.10 -4.59
CA ASP A 26 14.68 -10.65 -3.58
C ASP A 26 15.08 -9.61 -2.52
N LEU A 27 14.91 -8.33 -2.81
CA LEU A 27 15.40 -7.22 -1.98
C LEU A 27 14.31 -6.48 -1.22
N ALA A 28 13.05 -6.61 -1.63
CA ALA A 28 11.94 -5.84 -1.07
C ALA A 28 10.83 -6.74 -0.53
N LYS A 29 10.24 -6.29 0.58
CA LYS A 29 9.02 -6.87 1.15
C LYS A 29 8.02 -5.77 1.46
N ILE A 30 6.76 -6.03 1.14
CA ILE A 30 5.64 -5.17 1.50
C ILE A 30 5.11 -5.66 2.84
N GLN A 31 5.14 -4.82 3.87
CA GLN A 31 4.63 -5.18 5.20
C GLN A 31 3.31 -4.46 5.47
N LEU A 32 2.23 -5.23 5.58
CA LEU A 32 0.90 -4.72 5.90
C LEU A 32 0.49 -5.15 7.30
N ILE A 33 0.12 -4.19 8.14
CA ILE A 33 -0.16 -4.41 9.56
C ILE A 33 -1.62 -4.05 9.85
N GLY A 34 -2.36 -4.98 10.44
CA GLY A 34 -3.73 -4.75 10.92
C GLY A 34 -4.78 -5.56 10.18
N ASN A 35 -6.04 -5.17 10.39
CA ASN A 35 -7.17 -5.83 9.74
C ASN A 35 -7.27 -5.38 8.29
N LEU A 36 -6.93 -6.27 7.36
CA LEU A 36 -7.06 -6.04 5.93
C LEU A 36 -8.41 -6.54 5.42
N ASP A 37 -9.02 -5.76 4.54
CA ASP A 37 -10.19 -6.20 3.79
C ASP A 37 -9.78 -7.27 2.74
N ALA A 38 -10.67 -8.23 2.47
CA ALA A 38 -10.42 -9.27 1.49
C ALA A 38 -10.14 -8.71 0.08
N SER A 39 -10.71 -7.55 -0.25
CA SER A 39 -10.45 -6.85 -1.51
C SER A 39 -8.97 -6.51 -1.70
N VAL A 40 -8.28 -6.04 -0.65
CA VAL A 40 -6.85 -5.70 -0.70
C VAL A 40 -6.03 -6.96 -0.96
N ILE A 41 -6.34 -8.06 -0.28
CA ILE A 41 -5.64 -9.34 -0.44
C ILE A 41 -5.84 -9.88 -1.87
N ASN A 42 -7.07 -9.83 -2.38
CA ASN A 42 -7.38 -10.28 -3.74
C ASN A 42 -6.69 -9.41 -4.79
N GLU A 43 -6.62 -8.10 -4.57
CA GLU A 43 -5.93 -7.17 -5.47
C GLU A 43 -4.42 -7.44 -5.53
N LEU A 44 -3.77 -7.65 -4.37
CA LEU A 44 -2.36 -8.04 -4.31
C LEU A 44 -2.07 -9.35 -5.06
N LYS A 45 -2.98 -10.33 -4.95
CA LYS A 45 -2.86 -11.60 -5.72
C LYS A 45 -3.03 -11.37 -7.22
N ASN A 46 -4.04 -10.59 -7.62
CA ASN A 46 -4.30 -10.28 -9.03
C ASN A 46 -3.17 -9.48 -9.69
N LEU A 47 -2.44 -8.69 -8.91
CA LEU A 47 -1.30 -7.90 -9.37
C LEU A 47 0.05 -8.60 -9.18
N ASP A 48 0.05 -9.87 -8.77
CA ASP A 48 1.27 -10.65 -8.51
C ASP A 48 2.22 -9.96 -7.52
N LEU A 49 1.68 -9.43 -6.43
CA LEU A 49 2.44 -8.79 -5.34
C LEU A 49 2.36 -9.57 -4.03
N TYR A 50 1.48 -10.57 -3.97
CA TYR A 50 1.22 -11.31 -2.74
C TYR A 50 2.43 -12.13 -2.28
N ASP A 51 3.26 -12.60 -3.21
CA ASP A 51 4.49 -13.36 -2.96
C ASP A 51 5.56 -12.56 -2.21
N ILE A 52 5.58 -11.23 -2.38
CA ILE A 52 6.48 -10.31 -1.67
C ILE A 52 5.79 -9.56 -0.52
N THR A 53 4.58 -9.97 -0.13
CA THR A 53 3.79 -9.30 0.92
C THR A 53 3.73 -10.13 2.20
N GLU A 54 4.07 -9.49 3.32
CA GLU A 54 3.89 -10.03 4.67
C GLU A 54 2.72 -9.31 5.36
N ILE A 55 1.77 -10.09 5.90
CA ILE A 55 0.59 -9.58 6.60
C ILE A 55 0.71 -9.90 8.08
N TYR A 56 0.70 -8.86 8.90
CA TYR A 56 0.75 -8.94 10.36
C TYR A 56 -0.62 -8.66 10.97
N PRO A 57 -0.97 -9.33 12.08
CA PRO A 57 -2.20 -9.02 12.80
C PRO A 57 -2.16 -7.58 13.35
N PRO A 58 -3.30 -7.05 13.82
CA PRO A 58 -3.31 -5.81 14.59
C PRO A 58 -2.34 -5.86 15.77
N MET A 59 -1.58 -4.79 15.95
CA MET A 59 -0.60 -4.64 17.03
C MET A 59 -0.84 -3.34 17.80
N SER A 60 -0.17 -3.19 18.94
CA SER A 60 -0.20 -1.95 19.71
C SER A 60 0.42 -0.79 18.93
N HIS A 61 0.03 0.44 19.29
CA HIS A 61 0.58 1.65 18.67
C HIS A 61 2.12 1.71 18.76
N LYS A 62 2.69 1.25 19.88
CA LYS A 62 4.13 1.22 20.09
C LYS A 62 4.81 0.26 19.10
N GLU A 63 4.29 -0.95 18.96
CA GLU A 63 4.84 -1.93 18.01
C GLU A 63 4.71 -1.41 16.57
N VAL A 64 3.59 -0.79 16.21
CA VAL A 64 3.43 -0.18 14.87
C VAL A 64 4.49 0.89 14.61
N ILE A 65 4.81 1.74 15.60
CA ILE A 65 5.88 2.74 15.48
C ILE A 65 7.23 2.06 15.24
N GLU A 66 7.53 0.97 15.94
CA GLU A 66 8.78 0.23 15.75
C GLU A 66 8.92 -0.27 14.31
N TYR A 67 7.85 -0.80 13.69
CA TYR A 67 7.88 -1.17 12.27
C TYR A 67 8.05 0.05 11.34
N GLN A 68 7.38 1.16 11.63
CA GLN A 68 7.51 2.37 10.82
C GLN A 68 8.93 2.94 10.82
N ILE A 69 9.60 2.93 11.97
CA ILE A 69 10.98 3.43 12.12
C ILE A 69 11.98 2.52 11.40
N ASN A 70 11.76 1.21 11.41
CA ASN A 70 12.66 0.23 10.78
C ASN A 70 12.40 0.03 9.28
N ALA A 71 11.28 0.53 8.75
CA ALA A 71 10.97 0.44 7.33
C ALA A 71 11.94 1.30 6.51
N ALA A 72 12.50 0.73 5.44
CA ALA A 72 13.30 1.49 4.48
C ALA A 72 12.49 2.59 3.79
N LEU A 73 11.18 2.36 3.61
CA LEU A 73 10.24 3.33 3.06
C LEU A 73 8.89 3.19 3.76
N LEU A 74 8.36 4.31 4.25
CA LEU A 74 7.01 4.40 4.77
C LEU A 74 6.06 4.94 3.71
N LEU A 75 5.09 4.12 3.29
CA LEU A 75 4.11 4.46 2.27
C LEU A 75 2.76 4.80 2.90
N LEU A 76 2.36 6.07 2.83
CA LEU A 76 1.08 6.54 3.34
C LEU A 76 0.05 6.64 2.20
N ILE A 77 -0.94 5.75 2.22
CA ILE A 77 -2.06 5.79 1.27
C ILE A 77 -3.03 6.89 1.72
N ILE A 78 -3.18 7.91 0.88
CA ILE A 78 -4.16 8.99 1.06
C ILE A 78 -5.48 8.64 0.37
N ASP A 79 -6.57 9.24 0.85
CA ASP A 79 -7.89 9.03 0.28
C ASP A 79 -7.99 9.65 -1.13
N GLN A 80 -8.77 8.99 -2.00
CA GLN A 80 -9.15 9.58 -3.27
C GLN A 80 -10.20 10.68 -3.02
N THR A 81 -9.75 11.93 -3.02
CA THR A 81 -10.64 13.09 -2.88
C THR A 81 -10.94 13.72 -4.23
N LYS A 82 -12.17 14.21 -4.42
CA LYS A 82 -12.52 15.01 -5.61
C LYS A 82 -11.89 16.40 -5.46
N THR A 83 -10.95 16.75 -6.33
CA THR A 83 -10.50 18.14 -6.47
C THR A 83 -11.64 18.96 -7.08
N TYR A 84 -12.32 19.77 -6.27
CA TYR A 84 -13.18 20.81 -6.80
C TYR A 84 -12.29 21.94 -7.32
N ILE A 85 -12.06 21.97 -8.64
CA ILE A 85 -11.46 23.13 -9.28
C ILE A 85 -12.52 24.23 -9.20
N SER A 86 -12.31 25.21 -8.32
CA SER A 86 -13.09 26.44 -8.32
C SER A 86 -12.82 27.13 -9.66
N THR A 87 -13.71 26.91 -10.63
CA THR A 87 -13.80 27.80 -11.78
C THR A 87 -14.40 29.10 -11.27
N ALA A 88 -13.55 29.97 -10.73
CA ALA A 88 -13.86 31.38 -10.63
C ALA A 88 -14.12 31.86 -12.06
N LYS A 89 -15.40 32.01 -12.42
CA LYS A 89 -15.79 32.72 -13.63
C LYS A 89 -15.27 34.14 -13.49
N ALA A 90 -14.36 34.51 -14.39
CA ALA A 90 -13.96 35.89 -14.65
C ALA A 90 -15.14 36.69 -15.23
#